data_AF-A0A7V4YRG9-F1
#
_entry.id   AF-A0A7V4YRG9-F1
#
_cell.length_a   1.000
_cell.length_b   1.000
_cell.length_c   1.000
_cell.angle_alpha   90.00
_cell.angle_beta   90.00
_cell.angle_gamma   90.00
#
_symmetry.space_group_name_H-M   'P 1'
#
loop_
_entity.id
_entity.type
_entity.pdbx_description
1 polymer ?
#
loop_
_entity_poly.entity_id
_entity_poly.type
_entity_poly.pdbx_seq_one_letter_code
_entity_poly.pdbx_strand_id
1 'polypeptide(L)' 'FLTRLGFDSKAVITGDITQIDLPKEHKSGLIEAQRILSGIPEIKFIYFDGSDVVRHPLVQEIIKAYDENEKRR' A
#
# COMPACT_ATOMS: atom_id res chain seq x y z
N PHE A 1 10.46 -2.15 17.41
CA PHE A 1 10.35 -3.22 16.41
C PHE A 1 11.67 -3.39 15.64
N LEU A 2 12.26 -2.31 15.11
CA LEU A 2 13.56 -2.34 14.40
C LEU A 2 14.75 -2.86 15.22
N THR A 3 14.73 -2.70 16.54
CA THR A 3 15.77 -3.21 17.45
C THR A 3 15.86 -4.73 17.54
N ARG A 4 14.97 -5.47 16.87
CA ARG A 4 14.95 -6.95 16.83
C ARG A 4 15.38 -7.55 15.49
N LEU A 5 15.87 -6.73 14.55
CA LEU A 5 16.46 -7.25 13.31
C LEU A 5 17.84 -7.83 13.60
N GLY A 6 17.96 -9.16 13.47
CA GLY A 6 19.23 -9.87 13.60
C GLY A 6 20.03 -9.88 12.30
N PHE A 7 21.26 -10.36 12.37
CA PHE A 7 22.08 -10.64 11.20
C PHE A 7 21.36 -11.59 10.23
N ASP A 8 21.58 -11.39 8.92
CA ASP A 8 20.97 -12.16 7.83
C ASP A 8 19.42 -12.23 7.84
N SER A 9 18.76 -11.32 8.55
CA SER A 9 17.30 -11.21 8.55
C SER A 9 16.79 -10.19 7.54
N LYS A 10 15.53 -10.35 7.11
CA LYS A 10 14.81 -9.38 6.27
C LYS A 10 13.48 -9.06 6.93
N ALA A 11 13.09 -7.79 6.92
CA ALA A 11 11.74 -7.36 7.25
C ALA A 11 11.03 -6.87 6.00
N VAL A 12 9.73 -7.17 5.91
CA VAL A 12 8.83 -6.66 4.89
C VAL A 12 7.68 -5.97 5.60
N ILE A 13 7.45 -4.72 5.25
CA ILE A 13 6.32 -3.94 5.72
C ILE A 13 5.40 -3.76 4.51
N THR A 14 4.12 -4.09 4.68
CA THR A 14 3.10 -3.94 3.64
C THR A 14 2.06 -2.93 4.09
N GLY A 15 1.43 -2.24 3.14
CA GLY A 15 0.37 -1.29 3.40
C GLY A 15 -0.13 -0.63 2.12
N ASP A 16 -1.31 -0.03 2.19
CA ASP A 16 -1.94 0.70 1.10
C ASP A 16 -1.94 2.21 1.43
N ILE A 17 -1.22 3.00 0.63
CA ILE A 17 -1.11 4.45 0.83
C ILE A 17 -2.42 5.20 0.53
N THR A 18 -3.38 4.56 -0.14
CA THR A 18 -4.69 5.14 -0.46
C THR A 18 -5.71 4.96 0.67
N GLN A 19 -5.44 4.04 1.59
CA GLN A 19 -6.31 3.73 2.73
C GLN A 19 -5.80 4.40 4.00
N ILE A 20 -6.08 5.70 4.14
CA ILE A 20 -5.71 6.50 5.32
C ILE A 20 -6.96 6.81 6.13
N ASP A 21 -7.24 5.98 7.12
CA ASP A 21 -8.41 6.13 8.01
C ASP A 21 -8.10 7.00 9.26
N LEU A 22 -7.10 7.87 9.16
CA LEU A 22 -6.67 8.73 10.26
C LEU A 22 -7.50 10.04 10.28
N PRO A 23 -7.72 10.66 11.46
CA PRO A 23 -8.30 11.99 11.53
C PRO A 23 -7.46 12.99 10.72
N LYS A 24 -8.09 14.00 10.11
CA LYS A 24 -7.46 14.94 9.14
C LYS A 24 -6.14 15.57 9.61
N GLU A 25 -5.95 15.68 10.92
CA GLU A 25 -4.77 16.31 11.53
C GLU A 25 -3.56 15.38 11.64
N HIS A 26 -3.75 14.08 11.37
CA HIS A 26 -2.69 13.08 11.44
C HIS A 26 -2.14 12.74 10.06
N LYS A 27 -0.81 12.76 9.95
CA LYS A 27 -0.11 12.27 8.76
C LYS A 27 -0.07 10.74 8.78
N SER A 28 -0.16 10.12 7.61
CA SER A 28 0.04 8.67 7.48
C SER A 28 1.48 8.30 7.84
N GLY A 29 1.63 7.38 8.79
CA GLY A 29 2.93 6.86 9.19
C GLY A 29 3.67 6.13 8.06
N LEU A 30 2.94 5.50 7.13
CA LEU A 30 3.53 4.82 5.97
C LEU A 30 4.13 5.84 4.99
N ILE A 31 3.39 6.91 4.69
CA ILE A 31 3.86 8.01 3.83
C ILE A 31 5.05 8.72 4.48
N GLU A 32 4.98 8.96 5.80
CA GLU A 32 6.08 9.57 6.53
C GLU A 32 7.34 8.70 6.55
N ALA A 33 7.19 7.40 6.80
CA ALA A 33 8.30 6.44 6.77
C ALA A 33 8.94 6.38 5.38
N GLN A 34 8.15 6.38 4.31
CA GLN A 34 8.67 6.42 2.94
C GLN A 34 9.53 7.66 2.69
N ARG A 35 9.07 8.84 3.14
CA ARG A 35 9.83 10.08 3.03
C ARG A 35 11.14 10.04 3.83
N ILE A 36 11.07 9.64 5.10
CA ILE A 36 12.22 9.64 6.02
C ILE A 36 13.29 8.61 5.60
N LEU A 37 12.86 7.44 5.15
CA LEU A 37 13.76 6.30 4.88
C LEU A 37 14.22 6.23 3.41
N SER A 38 13.73 7.12 2.54
CA SER A 38 14.05 7.16 1.10
C SER A 38 15.54 7.23 0.76
N GLY A 39 16.36 7.78 1.66
CA GLY A 39 17.80 7.93 1.46
C GLY A 39 18.66 6.74 1.92
N ILE A 40 18.05 5.68 2.47
CA ILE A 40 18.79 4.53 3.01
C ILE A 40 18.96 3.47 1.91
N PRO A 41 20.18 3.21 1.41
CA PRO A 41 20.41 2.31 0.27
C PRO A 41 19.91 0.88 0.45
N GLU A 42 19.88 0.39 1.69
CA GLU A 42 19.48 -0.97 2.05
C GLU A 42 17.96 -1.16 2.12
N ILE A 43 17.17 -0.07 2.09
CA ILE A 43 15.71 -0.11 2.11
C ILE A 43 15.18 0.05 0.70
N LYS A 44 14.34 -0.89 0.27
CA LYS A 44 13.66 -0.83 -1.02
C LYS A 44 12.18 -0.57 -0.84
N PHE A 45 11.66 0.37 -1.61
CA PHE A 45 10.23 0.62 -1.75
C PHE A 45 9.71 -0.06 -3.01
N ILE A 46 8.75 -0.96 -2.85
CA ILE A 46 8.09 -1.68 -3.93
C ILE A 46 6.65 -1.20 -3.97
N TYR A 47 6.22 -0.68 -5.13
CA TYR A 47 4.86 -0.23 -5.36
C TYR A 47 4.17 -1.21 -6.29
N PHE A 48 2.99 -1.64 -5.87
CA PHE A 48 2.10 -2.45 -6.70
C PHE A 48 1.01 -1.56 -7.27
N ASP A 49 0.56 -1.89 -8.47
CA ASP A 49 -0.59 -1.26 -9.09
C ASP A 49 -1.70 -2.28 -9.39
N GLY A 50 -2.75 -1.84 -10.09
CA GLY A 50 -3.89 -2.70 -10.41
C GLY A 50 -3.54 -3.94 -11.25
N SER A 51 -2.43 -3.90 -11.99
CA SER A 51 -1.95 -5.03 -12.82
C SER A 51 -1.32 -6.14 -11.99
N ASP A 52 -0.82 -5.83 -10.79
CA ASP A 52 -0.26 -6.81 -9.85
C ASP A 52 -1.35 -7.57 -9.08
N VAL A 53 -2.62 -7.14 -9.17
CA VAL A 53 -3.73 -7.75 -8.42
C VAL A 53 -4.41 -8.85 -9.22
N VAL A 54 -4.09 -10.10 -8.87
CA VAL A 54 -4.86 -11.25 -9.34
C VAL A 54 -6.17 -11.34 -8.56
N ARG A 55 -7.29 -11.08 -9.23
CA ARG A 55 -8.64 -11.19 -8.67
C ARG A 55 -9.39 -12.35 -9.32
N HIS A 56 -10.28 -12.98 -8.57
CA HIS A 56 -11.21 -13.96 -9.12
C HIS A 56 -12.05 -13.29 -10.23
N PRO A 57 -12.32 -13.95 -11.38
CA PRO A 57 -13.05 -13.34 -12.50
C PRO A 57 -14.40 -12.72 -12.08
N LEU A 58 -15.15 -13.41 -11.22
CA LEU A 58 -16.41 -12.89 -10.67
C LEU A 58 -16.24 -11.54 -9.93
N VAL A 59 -15.16 -11.39 -9.15
CA VAL A 59 -14.89 -10.14 -8.41
C VAL A 59 -14.59 -9.00 -9.38
N GLN A 60 -13.88 -9.28 -10.48
CA GLN A 60 -13.63 -8.28 -11.52
C GLN A 60 -14.93 -7.81 -12.18
N GLU A 61 -15.83 -8.75 -12.51
CA GLU A 61 -17.14 -8.41 -13.09
C GLU A 61 -18.00 -7.59 -12.11
N ILE A 62 -17.97 -7.92 -10.82
CA ILE A 62 -18.66 -7.13 -9.79
C ILE A 62 -18.10 -5.71 -9.74
N ILE A 63 -16.77 -5.54 -9.64
CA ILE A 63 -16.14 -4.22 -9.61
C ILE A 63 -16.52 -3.40 -10.84
N LYS A 64 -16.42 -4.00 -12.03
CA LYS A 64 -16.78 -3.35 -13.29
C LYS A 64 -18.23 -2.86 -13.30
N ALA A 65 -19.17 -3.66 -12.79
CA ALA A 65 -20.58 -3.28 -12.72
C ALA A 65 -20.80 -2.06 -11.79
N TYR A 66 -20.08 -1.97 -10.67
CA TYR A 66 -20.14 -0.81 -9.77
C TYR A 66 -19.50 0.43 -10.40
N ASP A 67 -18.31 0.31 -11.01
CA ASP A 67 -17.62 1.42 -11.70
C ASP A 67 -18.48 2.02 -12.82
N GLU A 68 -19.16 1.17 -13.60
CA GLU A 68 -20.07 1.61 -14.64
C GLU A 68 -21.33 2.31 -14.10
N ASN A 69 -21.80 1.93 -12.92
CA ASN A 69 -22.93 2.58 -12.26
C ASN A 69 -22.54 3.94 -11.67
N GLU A 70 -21.34 4.05 -11.10
CA GLU A 70 -20.82 5.32 -10.57
C GLU A 70 -20.63 6.36 -11.67
N LYS A 71 -20.09 5.98 -12.84
CA LYS A 71 -19.94 6.89 -14.01
C LYS A 71 -21.25 7.39 -14.62
N ARG A 72 -22.37 6.69 -14.36
CA ARG A 72 -23.70 7.08 -14.84
C ARG A 72 -24.41 8.06 -13.91
N ARG A 73 -23.93 8.21 -12.67
CA ARG A 73 -24.40 9.21 -11.71
C ARG A 73 -23.66 10.53 -11.92
#